data_AF-A0A9J6D473-F1
#
_entry.id   AF-A0A9J6D473-F1
#
_cell.length_a   1.000
_cell.length_b   1.000
_cell.length_c   1.000
_cell.angle_alpha   90.00
_cell.angle_beta   90.00
_cell.angle_gamma   90.00
#
_symmetry.space_group_name_H-M   'P 1'
#
loop_
_entity.id
_entity.type
_entity.pdbx_description
1 polymer ?
#
loop_
_entity_poly.entity_id
_entity_poly.type
_entity_poly.pdbx_seq_one_letter_code
_entity_poly.pdbx_strand_id
1 'polypeptide(L)'
;MPHEAMVEGEPISKEEAESNGCITTHRKRNVVKTRFKHETHSARQTGAHVGPAKASQLRKVAAASRLPRLPTSHFRVVVHPGGGLNVRTCSQLKVAQAILMAARLPPAAAEENIVCANAMQNIFVISTPSESNADAYCKVKEIFLADKKHSISAYITPPANTCRGVVTGIDTDLAEPALQSLFVTHRNPMVLRVRCIKETPTVIVEYNGMKVPNYVHCGPNMLRCTLYMRQIDTCRNCSRIGHRHDVCPRPTEKVCEKCGTSIVASGHECVQPKCAMRRRSSHR
;
A
#
# COMPACT_ATOMS: atom_id res chain seq x y z
N MET A 1 -15.24 -3.28 -49.24
CA MET A 1 -16.36 -3.01 -48.31
C MET A 1 -15.78 -2.89 -46.91
N PRO A 2 -15.51 -1.67 -46.40
CA PRO A 2 -14.93 -1.50 -45.07
C PRO A 2 -16.01 -1.71 -44.00
N HIS A 3 -15.70 -2.53 -42.99
CA HIS A 3 -16.55 -2.79 -41.84
C HIS A 3 -16.57 -1.58 -40.90
N GLU A 4 -17.75 -1.01 -40.65
CA GLU A 4 -18.00 0.01 -39.64
C GLU A 4 -18.25 -0.67 -38.28
N ALA A 5 -17.62 -0.15 -37.21
CA ALA A 5 -17.79 -0.64 -35.85
C ALA A 5 -19.02 0.03 -35.22
N MET A 6 -19.94 -0.77 -34.68
CA MET A 6 -21.20 -0.32 -34.05
C MET A 6 -21.18 -0.60 -32.55
N VAL A 7 -21.51 0.40 -31.72
CA VAL A 7 -21.81 0.25 -30.29
C VAL A 7 -23.03 1.13 -29.98
N GLU A 8 -24.10 0.55 -29.43
CA GLU A 8 -25.33 1.24 -28.98
C GLU A 8 -26.11 2.06 -30.03
N GLY A 9 -26.14 1.61 -31.30
CA GLY A 9 -27.20 2.03 -32.23
C GLY A 9 -27.10 3.44 -32.83
N GLU A 10 -25.98 4.15 -32.67
CA GLU A 10 -25.68 5.37 -33.43
C GLU A 10 -24.34 5.24 -34.21
N PRO A 11 -24.28 5.74 -35.47
CA PRO A 11 -23.07 5.64 -36.30
C PRO A 11 -22.02 6.70 -35.89
N ILE A 12 -20.81 6.24 -35.57
CA ILE A 12 -19.66 7.10 -35.24
C ILE A 12 -19.04 7.64 -36.54
N SER A 13 -18.92 8.96 -36.67
CA SER A 13 -18.24 9.59 -37.81
C SER A 13 -16.71 9.43 -37.68
N LYS A 14 -16.01 9.33 -38.82
CA LYS A 14 -14.54 9.12 -38.87
C LYS A 14 -13.70 10.24 -38.23
N GLU A 15 -14.32 11.37 -37.87
CA GLU A 15 -13.62 12.52 -37.27
C GLU A 15 -13.55 12.44 -35.73
N GLU A 16 -14.34 11.57 -35.08
CA GLU A 16 -14.28 11.38 -33.62
C GLU A 16 -13.27 10.29 -33.18
N ALA A 17 -12.73 9.51 -34.13
CA ALA A 17 -11.67 8.53 -33.87
C ALA A 17 -10.26 9.15 -33.87
N GLU A 18 -10.11 10.43 -34.25
CA GLU A 18 -8.82 11.13 -34.38
C GLU A 18 -8.84 12.52 -33.74
N SER A 19 -9.10 12.61 -32.43
CA SER A 19 -8.86 13.84 -31.67
C SER A 19 -7.57 13.75 -30.85
N ASN A 20 -6.57 14.49 -31.34
CA ASN A 20 -5.24 14.68 -30.76
C ASN A 20 -5.25 15.67 -29.58
N GLY A 21 -4.66 15.27 -28.45
CA GLY A 21 -4.15 16.19 -27.42
C GLY A 21 -3.89 15.46 -26.09
N CYS A 22 -2.71 15.41 -25.50
CA CYS A 22 -1.42 16.02 -25.79
C CYS A 22 -0.34 15.09 -25.18
N ILE A 23 0.44 14.39 -26.01
CA ILE A 23 1.67 13.72 -25.59
C ILE A 23 2.81 14.70 -25.88
N THR A 24 3.24 15.47 -24.89
CA THR A 24 4.48 16.24 -24.97
C THR A 24 5.64 15.43 -24.42
N THR A 25 6.43 14.88 -25.33
CA THR A 25 7.78 14.35 -25.03
C THR A 25 8.77 15.51 -25.07
N HIS A 26 9.28 15.94 -23.91
CA HIS A 26 10.35 16.94 -23.88
C HIS A 26 11.71 16.29 -24.21
N ARG A 27 12.18 16.55 -25.44
CA ARG A 27 13.55 16.29 -25.90
C ARG A 27 14.49 17.32 -25.25
N LYS A 28 15.46 16.85 -24.44
CA LYS A 28 16.48 17.72 -23.81
C LYS A 28 17.34 18.39 -24.89
N ARG A 29 17.31 19.72 -24.95
CA ARG A 29 18.35 20.54 -25.60
C ARG A 29 19.46 20.80 -24.58
N ASN A 30 20.70 20.47 -24.97
CA ASN A 30 21.90 20.83 -24.23
C ASN A 30 22.09 22.35 -24.32
N VAL A 31 21.96 23.05 -23.19
CA VAL A 31 22.42 24.42 -23.05
C VAL A 31 23.57 24.39 -22.06
N VAL A 32 24.77 24.69 -22.56
CA VAL A 32 25.97 24.94 -21.77
C VAL A 32 25.70 26.22 -20.96
N LYS A 33 25.62 26.11 -19.64
CA LYS A 33 25.67 27.26 -18.72
C LYS A 33 26.88 27.13 -17.82
N THR A 34 27.69 28.17 -17.90
CA THR A 34 28.94 28.43 -17.19
C THR A 34 28.73 28.41 -15.67
N ARG A 35 29.73 27.87 -14.97
CA ARG A 35 29.79 27.68 -13.53
C ARG A 35 29.85 29.02 -12.78
N PHE A 36 28.96 29.22 -11.82
CA PHE A 36 29.26 29.93 -10.59
C PHE A 36 29.04 28.97 -9.43
N LYS A 37 30.11 28.69 -8.67
CA LYS A 37 30.08 27.86 -7.46
C LYS A 37 29.48 28.70 -6.35
N HIS A 38 28.35 28.27 -5.81
CA HIS A 38 27.92 28.66 -4.47
C HIS A 38 27.84 27.37 -3.64
N GLU A 39 28.68 27.29 -2.61
CA GLU A 39 28.74 26.14 -1.69
C GLU A 39 27.46 26.10 -0.86
N THR A 40 26.55 25.20 -1.22
CA THR A 40 25.48 24.75 -0.33
C THR A 40 25.87 23.38 0.20
N HIS A 41 26.07 23.30 1.53
CA HIS A 41 26.29 22.05 2.24
C HIS A 41 25.17 21.05 1.92
N SER A 42 25.51 20.07 1.07
CA SER A 42 24.62 19.00 0.66
C SER A 42 24.36 18.07 1.85
N ALA A 43 23.13 18.10 2.37
CA ALA A 43 22.63 17.05 3.24
C ALA A 43 22.76 15.70 2.54
N ARG A 44 23.61 14.83 3.10
CA ARG A 44 23.95 13.50 2.60
C ARG A 44 22.68 12.65 2.58
N GLN A 45 22.07 12.49 1.41
CA GLN A 45 21.05 11.47 1.19
C GLN A 45 21.73 10.10 1.21
N THR A 46 21.52 9.32 2.26
CA THR A 46 21.84 7.89 2.30
C THR A 46 20.79 7.10 1.51
N GLY A 47 20.66 7.41 0.22
CA GLY A 47 19.90 6.58 -0.71
C GLY A 47 20.76 5.41 -1.15
N ALA A 48 20.47 4.20 -0.66
CA ALA A 48 21.11 3.00 -1.17
C ALA A 48 20.90 2.92 -2.69
N HIS A 49 21.98 2.94 -3.48
CA HIS A 49 21.91 2.80 -4.94
C HIS A 49 21.20 1.49 -5.30
N VAL A 50 19.97 1.61 -5.80
CA VAL A 50 19.20 0.47 -6.32
C VAL A 50 19.61 0.26 -7.77
N GLY A 51 20.27 -0.86 -8.07
CA GLY A 51 20.63 -1.22 -9.45
C GLY A 51 19.41 -1.28 -10.38
N PRO A 52 19.58 -1.05 -11.69
CA PRO A 52 18.49 -0.85 -12.66
C PRO A 52 17.50 -2.03 -12.73
N ALA A 53 18.00 -3.28 -12.64
CA ALA A 53 17.15 -4.48 -12.62
C ALA A 53 16.21 -4.52 -11.40
N LYS A 54 16.71 -4.12 -10.22
CA LYS A 54 15.91 -4.08 -8.98
C LYS A 54 14.88 -2.96 -9.03
N ALA A 55 15.23 -1.80 -9.59
CA ALA A 55 14.27 -0.70 -9.80
C ALA A 55 13.12 -1.13 -10.73
N SER A 56 13.41 -1.86 -11.82
CA SER A 56 12.39 -2.42 -12.72
C SER A 56 11.45 -3.40 -12.00
N GLN A 57 12.00 -4.31 -11.19
CA GLN A 57 11.19 -5.28 -10.43
C GLN A 57 10.28 -4.59 -9.41
N LEU A 58 10.79 -3.60 -8.67
CA LEU A 58 9.98 -2.83 -7.71
C LEU A 58 8.84 -2.07 -8.41
N ARG A 59 9.09 -1.52 -9.61
CA ARG A 59 8.03 -0.89 -10.43
C ARG A 59 6.95 -1.88 -10.85
N LYS A 60 7.33 -3.09 -11.25
CA LYS A 60 6.36 -4.15 -11.62
C LYS A 60 5.49 -4.54 -10.43
N VAL A 61 6.09 -4.73 -9.26
CA VAL A 61 5.35 -5.04 -8.03
C VAL A 61 4.41 -3.88 -7.68
N ALA A 62 4.90 -2.63 -7.71
CA ALA A 62 4.07 -1.47 -7.44
C ALA A 62 2.89 -1.33 -8.41
N ALA A 63 3.08 -1.63 -9.70
CA ALA A 63 2.01 -1.65 -10.69
C ALA A 63 0.99 -2.76 -10.42
N ALA A 64 1.46 -3.98 -10.13
CA ALA A 64 0.62 -5.13 -9.83
C ALA A 64 -0.13 -5.01 -8.49
N SER A 65 0.35 -4.18 -7.57
CA SER A 65 -0.34 -3.85 -6.33
C SER A 65 -1.41 -2.76 -6.47
N ARG A 66 -1.66 -2.21 -7.67
CA ARG A 66 -2.69 -1.18 -7.85
C ARG A 66 -4.07 -1.81 -7.83
N LEU A 67 -4.99 -1.17 -7.11
CA LEU A 67 -6.41 -1.51 -7.14
C LEU A 67 -7.10 -0.78 -8.30
N PRO A 68 -8.27 -1.26 -8.74
CA PRO A 68 -9.18 -0.48 -9.56
C PRO A 68 -9.48 0.89 -8.93
N ARG A 69 -9.96 1.83 -9.74
CA ARG A 69 -10.45 3.11 -9.21
C ARG A 69 -11.73 2.85 -8.41
N LEU A 70 -11.63 3.01 -7.09
CA LEU A 70 -12.76 2.92 -6.17
C LEU A 70 -13.31 4.33 -5.90
N PRO A 71 -14.62 4.48 -5.63
CA PRO A 71 -15.21 5.77 -5.26
C PRO A 71 -14.45 6.44 -4.12
N THR A 72 -14.26 7.76 -4.22
CA THR A 72 -13.49 8.54 -3.25
C THR A 72 -14.28 8.84 -1.97
N SER A 73 -15.60 8.87 -2.07
CA SER A 73 -16.54 9.07 -0.94
C SER A 73 -16.71 7.81 -0.08
N HIS A 74 -16.36 6.63 -0.59
CA HIS A 74 -16.53 5.38 0.14
C HIS A 74 -15.49 5.21 1.25
N PHE A 75 -15.93 4.62 2.35
CA PHE A 75 -15.04 3.99 3.33
C PHE A 75 -14.33 2.80 2.68
N ARG A 76 -13.07 2.61 3.06
CA ARG A 76 -12.22 1.55 2.53
C ARG A 76 -11.77 0.66 3.68
N VAL A 77 -12.16 -0.61 3.63
CA VAL A 77 -11.73 -1.62 4.60
C VAL A 77 -10.72 -2.53 3.92
N VAL A 78 -9.53 -2.63 4.49
CA VAL A 78 -8.52 -3.59 4.05
C VAL A 78 -8.67 -4.86 4.87
N VAL A 79 -8.80 -5.99 4.19
CA VAL A 79 -8.93 -7.32 4.80
C VAL A 79 -7.67 -8.12 4.52
N HIS A 80 -7.01 -8.53 5.59
CA HIS A 80 -5.81 -9.35 5.63
C HIS A 80 -6.21 -10.81 5.94
N PRO A 81 -6.17 -11.70 4.94
CA PRO A 81 -6.44 -13.11 5.16
C PRO A 81 -5.23 -13.81 5.81
N GLY A 82 -5.50 -14.58 6.86
CA GLY A 82 -4.53 -15.39 7.57
C GLY A 82 -4.54 -16.86 7.16
N GLY A 83 -3.73 -17.67 7.85
CA GLY A 83 -3.76 -19.13 7.73
C GLY A 83 -3.38 -19.69 6.35
N GLY A 84 -2.67 -18.92 5.53
CA GLY A 84 -2.25 -19.35 4.20
C GLY A 84 -3.32 -19.27 3.11
N LEU A 85 -4.43 -18.56 3.34
CA LEU A 85 -5.39 -18.30 2.27
C LEU A 85 -4.70 -17.48 1.16
N ASN A 86 -4.76 -18.01 -0.06
CA ASN A 86 -4.10 -17.43 -1.22
C ASN A 86 -5.12 -16.76 -2.13
N VAL A 87 -5.09 -15.42 -2.14
CA VAL A 87 -5.98 -14.55 -2.92
C VAL A 87 -5.90 -14.82 -4.43
N ARG A 88 -4.75 -15.30 -4.90
CA ARG A 88 -4.55 -15.58 -6.33
C ARG A 88 -5.31 -16.81 -6.81
N THR A 89 -5.54 -17.77 -5.93
CA THR A 89 -6.14 -19.07 -6.29
C THR A 89 -7.57 -19.22 -5.78
N CYS A 90 -8.00 -18.41 -4.81
CA CYS A 90 -9.36 -18.46 -4.31
C CYS A 90 -10.35 -17.75 -5.27
N SER A 91 -11.58 -18.24 -5.31
CA SER A 91 -12.69 -17.53 -5.97
C SER A 91 -13.03 -16.27 -5.20
N GLN A 92 -12.83 -15.10 -5.82
CA GLN A 92 -13.12 -13.81 -5.20
C GLN A 92 -14.59 -13.68 -4.80
N LEU A 93 -15.51 -14.24 -5.60
CA LEU A 93 -16.94 -14.25 -5.31
C LEU A 93 -17.25 -15.03 -4.02
N LYS A 94 -16.68 -16.23 -3.87
CA LYS A 94 -16.86 -17.04 -2.66
C LYS A 94 -16.31 -16.33 -1.41
N VAL A 95 -15.16 -15.66 -1.54
CA VAL A 95 -14.59 -14.88 -0.44
C VAL A 95 -15.45 -13.67 -0.09
N ALA A 96 -15.92 -12.92 -1.08
CA ALA A 96 -16.81 -11.78 -0.85
C ALA A 96 -18.09 -12.21 -0.13
N GLN A 97 -18.73 -13.29 -0.57
CA GLN A 97 -19.90 -13.87 0.10
C GLN A 97 -19.59 -14.31 1.54
N ALA A 98 -18.48 -15.00 1.76
CA ALA A 98 -18.09 -15.43 3.09
C ALA A 98 -17.83 -14.25 4.05
N ILE A 99 -17.24 -13.16 3.55
CA ILE A 99 -17.04 -11.94 4.33
C ILE A 99 -18.39 -11.26 4.63
N LEU A 100 -19.30 -11.16 3.66
CA LEU A 100 -20.63 -10.58 3.86
C LEU A 100 -21.43 -11.35 4.92
N MET A 101 -21.45 -12.67 4.81
CA MET A 101 -22.10 -13.55 5.79
C MET A 101 -21.48 -13.39 7.18
N ALA A 102 -20.15 -13.35 7.27
CA ALA A 102 -19.46 -13.17 8.55
C ALA A 102 -19.67 -11.78 9.16
N ALA A 103 -19.85 -10.75 8.34
CA ALA A 103 -20.23 -9.40 8.75
C ALA A 103 -21.72 -9.28 9.14
N ARG A 104 -22.51 -10.33 8.90
CA ARG A 104 -23.97 -10.38 9.15
C ARG A 104 -24.73 -9.27 8.41
N LEU A 105 -24.27 -8.92 7.21
CA LEU A 105 -24.92 -7.92 6.38
C LEU A 105 -25.95 -8.61 5.45
N PRO A 106 -27.21 -8.12 5.38
CA PRO A 106 -28.16 -8.61 4.40
C PRO A 106 -27.73 -8.18 2.97
N PRO A 107 -28.13 -8.92 1.92
CA PRO A 107 -27.73 -8.62 0.55
C PRO A 107 -28.04 -7.18 0.12
N ALA A 108 -29.19 -6.64 0.50
CA ALA A 108 -29.59 -5.26 0.18
C ALA A 108 -28.65 -4.22 0.80
N ALA A 109 -28.11 -4.45 2.00
CA ALA A 109 -27.14 -3.55 2.63
C ALA A 109 -25.76 -3.59 1.94
N ALA A 110 -25.54 -4.57 1.05
CA ALA A 110 -24.27 -4.78 0.37
C ALA A 110 -24.28 -4.49 -1.12
N GLU A 111 -25.39 -4.03 -1.67
CA GLU A 111 -25.58 -3.78 -3.10
C GLU A 111 -24.53 -2.82 -3.68
N GLU A 112 -24.25 -1.72 -2.97
CA GLU A 112 -23.25 -0.72 -3.38
C GLU A 112 -21.82 -1.05 -2.91
N ASN A 113 -21.62 -2.19 -2.23
CA ASN A 113 -20.30 -2.58 -1.74
C ASN A 113 -19.47 -3.20 -2.87
N ILE A 114 -18.25 -2.70 -3.04
CA ILE A 114 -17.30 -3.22 -4.04
C ILE A 114 -16.20 -3.99 -3.31
N VAL A 115 -16.04 -5.27 -3.62
CA VAL A 115 -14.95 -6.11 -3.11
C VAL A 115 -13.90 -6.31 -4.20
N CYS A 116 -12.67 -5.90 -3.93
CA CYS A 116 -11.53 -6.04 -4.83
C CYS A 116 -10.45 -6.92 -4.21
N ALA A 117 -9.89 -7.84 -5.00
CA ALA A 117 -8.73 -8.60 -4.60
C ALA A 117 -7.43 -7.91 -5.06
N ASN A 118 -6.40 -7.97 -4.22
CA ASN A 118 -5.03 -7.62 -4.60
C ASN A 118 -4.13 -8.84 -4.38
N ALA A 119 -3.99 -9.64 -5.44
CA ALA A 119 -3.22 -10.88 -5.39
C ALA A 119 -1.72 -10.65 -5.13
N MET A 120 -1.16 -9.50 -5.51
CA MET A 120 0.25 -9.17 -5.24
C MET A 120 0.51 -8.96 -3.75
N GLN A 121 -0.42 -8.28 -3.06
CA GLN A 121 -0.33 -8.03 -1.62
C GLN A 121 -0.99 -9.12 -0.76
N ASN A 122 -1.67 -10.08 -1.39
CA ASN A 122 -2.49 -11.10 -0.76
C ASN A 122 -3.53 -10.52 0.21
N ILE A 123 -4.25 -9.47 -0.22
CA ILE A 123 -5.30 -8.81 0.56
C ILE A 123 -6.59 -8.67 -0.25
N PHE A 124 -7.69 -8.39 0.44
CA PHE A 124 -8.91 -7.85 -0.15
C PHE A 124 -9.11 -6.40 0.31
N VAL A 125 -9.78 -5.61 -0.51
CA VAL A 125 -10.23 -4.26 -0.18
C VAL A 125 -11.72 -4.18 -0.45
N ILE A 126 -12.46 -3.74 0.56
CA ILE A 126 -13.90 -3.50 0.49
C ILE A 126 -14.12 -2.00 0.47
N SER A 127 -14.87 -1.53 -0.52
CA SER A 127 -15.30 -0.14 -0.63
C SER A 127 -16.79 -0.08 -0.38
N THR A 128 -17.21 0.72 0.59
CA THR A 128 -18.62 0.84 0.98
C THR A 128 -18.98 2.31 1.24
N PRO A 129 -20.18 2.77 0.84
CA PRO A 129 -20.65 4.11 1.19
C PRO A 129 -21.10 4.20 2.65
N SER A 130 -21.34 3.06 3.32
CA SER A 130 -21.89 3.00 4.69
C SER A 130 -20.79 2.82 5.73
N GLU A 131 -20.72 3.74 6.69
CA GLU A 131 -19.83 3.66 7.85
C GLU A 131 -20.15 2.43 8.71
N SER A 132 -21.44 2.16 8.95
CA SER A 132 -21.90 0.99 9.71
C SER A 132 -21.44 -0.32 9.06
N ASN A 133 -21.47 -0.41 7.73
CA ASN A 133 -20.95 -1.58 7.01
C ASN A 133 -19.43 -1.70 7.19
N ALA A 134 -18.69 -0.58 7.08
CA ALA A 134 -17.24 -0.57 7.27
C ALA A 134 -16.84 -1.08 8.66
N ASP A 135 -17.57 -0.67 9.69
CA ASP A 135 -17.40 -1.15 11.06
C ASP A 135 -17.75 -2.63 11.20
N ALA A 136 -18.83 -3.09 10.56
CA ALA A 136 -19.21 -4.50 10.56
C ALA A 136 -18.09 -5.37 9.97
N TYR A 137 -17.52 -4.97 8.84
CA TYR A 137 -16.39 -5.68 8.24
C TYR A 137 -15.14 -5.70 9.14
N CYS A 138 -14.82 -4.61 9.83
CA CYS A 138 -13.68 -4.55 10.75
C CYS A 138 -13.80 -5.48 11.96
N LYS A 139 -15.04 -5.79 12.37
CA LYS A 139 -15.33 -6.71 13.47
C LYS A 139 -15.18 -8.17 13.05
N VAL A 140 -15.20 -8.49 11.76
CA VAL A 140 -15.01 -9.86 11.27
C VAL A 140 -13.59 -10.34 11.58
N LYS A 141 -13.47 -11.47 12.29
CA LYS A 141 -12.20 -12.12 12.61
C LYS A 141 -11.98 -13.43 11.88
N GLU A 142 -13.04 -14.03 11.35
CA GLU A 142 -12.98 -15.35 10.73
C GLU A 142 -14.03 -15.46 9.62
N ILE A 143 -13.71 -16.21 8.58
CA ILE A 143 -14.61 -16.57 7.49
C ILE A 143 -14.58 -18.08 7.25
N PHE A 144 -15.66 -18.61 6.70
CA PHE A 144 -15.75 -20.02 6.29
C PHE A 144 -15.69 -20.12 4.77
N LEU A 145 -14.75 -20.91 4.25
CA LEU A 145 -14.54 -21.14 2.83
C LEU A 145 -14.23 -22.61 2.58
N ALA A 146 -15.00 -23.26 1.69
CA ALA A 146 -14.83 -24.68 1.35
C ALA A 146 -14.68 -25.56 2.60
N ASP A 147 -15.63 -25.39 3.53
CA ASP A 147 -15.71 -26.11 4.82
C ASP A 147 -14.50 -25.92 5.75
N LYS A 148 -13.67 -24.92 5.48
CA LYS A 148 -12.52 -24.55 6.30
C LYS A 148 -12.68 -23.15 6.88
N LYS A 149 -12.31 -23.02 8.16
CA LYS A 149 -12.24 -21.74 8.84
C LYS A 149 -10.92 -21.04 8.51
N HIS A 150 -11.00 -19.77 8.16
CA HIS A 150 -9.85 -18.91 7.90
C HIS A 150 -9.91 -17.70 8.83
N SER A 151 -8.82 -17.43 9.54
CA SER A 151 -8.67 -16.18 10.28
C SER A 151 -8.49 -15.01 9.32
N ILE A 152 -9.07 -13.87 9.66
CA ILE A 152 -8.88 -12.61 8.95
C ILE A 152 -8.67 -11.48 9.95
N SER A 153 -7.99 -10.43 9.52
CA SER A 153 -7.96 -9.15 10.23
C SER A 153 -8.36 -8.05 9.27
N ALA A 154 -9.19 -7.12 9.72
CA ALA A 154 -9.72 -6.05 8.89
C ALA A 154 -9.58 -4.71 9.61
N TYR A 155 -9.31 -3.65 8.84
CA TYR A 155 -9.23 -2.28 9.36
C TYR A 155 -9.65 -1.26 8.31
N ILE A 156 -10.25 -0.16 8.77
CA ILE A 156 -10.60 0.98 7.94
C ILE A 156 -9.32 1.74 7.60
N THR A 157 -9.11 2.01 6.31
CA THR A 157 -8.06 2.90 5.85
C THR A 157 -8.57 4.34 5.82
N PRO A 158 -7.66 5.31 5.92
CA PRO A 158 -8.01 6.71 5.85
C PRO A 158 -8.80 7.05 4.58
N PRO A 159 -9.65 8.09 4.63
CA PRO A 159 -10.32 8.62 3.46
C PRO A 159 -9.36 8.93 2.30
N ALA A 160 -9.87 8.91 1.06
CA ALA A 160 -9.06 9.07 -0.14
C ALA A 160 -8.35 10.43 -0.22
N ASN A 161 -8.90 11.46 0.43
CA ASN A 161 -8.39 12.83 0.47
C ASN A 161 -7.38 13.04 1.61
N THR A 162 -6.61 12.03 1.99
CA THR A 162 -5.63 12.13 3.08
C THR A 162 -4.21 11.91 2.56
N CYS A 163 -3.24 12.51 3.25
CA CYS A 163 -1.82 12.30 2.98
C CYS A 163 -1.07 11.97 4.27
N ARG A 164 0.10 11.34 4.13
CA ARG A 164 0.91 10.91 5.26
C ARG A 164 2.29 11.56 5.22
N GLY A 165 2.64 12.23 6.30
CA GLY A 165 3.96 12.75 6.57
C GLY A 165 4.75 11.89 7.54
N VAL A 166 6.06 12.02 7.50
CA VAL A 166 7.02 11.41 8.43
C VAL A 166 7.79 12.54 9.10
N VAL A 167 7.79 12.53 10.43
CA VAL A 167 8.50 13.47 11.28
C VAL A 167 9.45 12.69 12.17
N THR A 168 10.70 13.11 12.26
CA THR A 168 11.77 12.48 13.06
C THR A 168 12.20 13.39 14.21
N GLY A 169 12.84 12.82 15.23
CA GLY A 169 13.30 13.57 16.41
C GLY A 169 12.19 13.76 17.44
N ILE A 170 11.28 12.79 17.54
CA ILE A 170 10.22 12.74 18.56
C ILE A 170 10.69 11.88 19.72
N ASP A 171 10.40 12.30 20.95
CA ASP A 171 10.71 11.52 22.14
C ASP A 171 9.92 10.21 22.16
N THR A 172 10.61 9.10 22.38
CA THR A 172 10.05 7.75 22.36
C THR A 172 9.15 7.45 23.55
N ASP A 173 9.23 8.27 24.60
CA ASP A 173 8.58 8.03 25.88
C ASP A 173 7.16 8.61 25.92
N LEU A 174 6.77 9.36 24.88
CA LEU A 174 5.45 9.94 24.76
C LEU A 174 4.44 8.94 24.20
N ALA A 175 3.35 8.73 24.93
CA ALA A 175 2.22 7.93 24.47
C ALA A 175 1.49 8.59 23.28
N GLU A 176 0.87 7.78 22.41
CA GLU A 176 0.18 8.27 21.20
C GLU A 176 -0.86 9.38 21.47
N PRO A 177 -1.71 9.33 22.52
CA PRO A 177 -2.65 10.42 22.81
C PRO A 177 -1.97 11.76 23.15
N ALA A 178 -0.84 11.70 23.87
CA ALA A 178 -0.05 12.87 24.19
C ALA A 178 0.60 13.45 22.93
N LEU A 179 1.17 12.60 22.09
CA LEU A 179 1.71 13.00 20.78
C LEU A 179 0.64 13.62 19.89
N GLN A 180 -0.54 13.00 19.81
CA GLN A 180 -1.67 13.54 19.04
C GLN A 180 -1.97 14.98 19.46
N SER A 181 -2.00 15.25 20.76
CA SER A 181 -2.30 16.58 21.31
C SER A 181 -1.24 17.62 20.96
N LEU A 182 0.02 17.23 20.80
CA LEU A 182 1.12 18.12 20.38
C LEU A 182 1.04 18.51 18.91
N PHE A 183 0.50 17.64 18.05
CA PHE A 183 0.36 17.88 16.61
C PHE A 183 -0.98 18.53 16.23
N VAL A 184 -2.06 18.27 16.98
CA VAL A 184 -3.37 18.87 16.73
C VAL A 184 -3.37 20.32 17.23
N THR A 185 -2.98 21.25 16.35
CA THR A 185 -2.96 22.68 16.62
C THR A 185 -3.50 23.45 15.42
N HIS A 186 -4.00 24.67 15.65
CA HIS A 186 -4.46 25.58 14.58
C HIS A 186 -3.36 25.96 13.57
N ARG A 187 -2.09 25.72 13.89
CA ARG A 187 -0.93 26.06 13.05
C ARG A 187 -0.57 24.95 12.07
N ASN A 188 -1.07 23.74 12.29
CA ASN A 188 -0.86 22.61 11.41
C ASN A 188 -2.06 22.41 10.48
N PRO A 189 -1.87 21.81 9.30
CA PRO A 189 -2.98 21.21 8.55
C PRO A 189 -3.74 20.24 9.45
N MET A 190 -5.04 20.07 9.21
CA MET A 190 -5.91 19.21 10.02
C MET A 190 -5.32 17.80 10.16
N VAL A 191 -4.83 17.48 11.35
CA VAL A 191 -4.24 16.19 11.71
C VAL A 191 -5.35 15.21 12.07
N LEU A 192 -5.39 14.09 11.38
CA LEU A 192 -6.35 13.01 11.61
C LEU A 192 -5.80 11.98 12.60
N ARG A 193 -4.52 11.65 12.49
CA ARG A 193 -3.87 10.64 13.33
C ARG A 193 -2.36 10.83 13.39
N VAL A 194 -1.78 10.55 14.55
CA VAL A 194 -0.34 10.45 14.79
C VAL A 194 -0.06 9.05 15.34
N ARG A 195 0.98 8.39 14.82
CA ARG A 195 1.45 7.11 15.36
C ARG A 195 2.96 7.01 15.34
N CYS A 196 3.53 6.35 16.35
CA CYS A 196 4.95 6.04 16.37
C CYS A 196 5.28 4.90 15.41
N ILE A 197 6.46 4.95 14.79
CA ILE A 197 7.01 3.80 14.06
C ILE A 197 7.78 2.95 15.07
N LYS A 198 7.08 2.00 15.72
CA LYS A 198 7.70 1.13 16.74
C LYS A 198 8.40 1.99 17.83
N GLU A 199 9.51 1.49 18.36
CA GLU A 199 10.38 2.16 19.34
C GLU A 199 11.41 3.07 18.65
N THR A 200 11.00 3.84 17.65
CA THR A 200 11.90 4.80 16.97
C THR A 200 11.44 6.22 17.24
N PRO A 201 12.34 7.22 17.18
CA PRO A 201 11.99 8.63 17.37
C PRO A 201 11.31 9.23 16.13
N THR A 202 10.48 8.44 15.45
CA THR A 202 9.85 8.76 14.17
C THR A 202 8.36 8.50 14.26
N VAL A 203 7.56 9.48 13.85
CA VAL A 203 6.11 9.37 13.79
C VAL A 203 5.61 9.49 12.36
N ILE A 204 4.51 8.80 12.07
CA ILE A 204 3.71 9.00 10.87
C ILE A 204 2.52 9.86 11.26
N VAL A 205 2.38 10.99 10.59
CA VAL A 205 1.26 11.92 10.78
C VAL A 205 0.37 11.85 9.55
N GLU A 206 -0.92 11.66 9.77
CA GLU A 206 -1.94 11.63 8.75
C GLU A 206 -2.70 12.95 8.76
N TYR A 207 -2.77 13.59 7.60
CA TYR A 207 -3.42 14.88 7.42
C TYR A 207 -4.61 14.76 6.49
N ASN A 208 -5.63 15.57 6.75
CA ASN A 208 -6.64 15.87 5.75
C ASN A 208 -6.01 16.73 4.64
N GLY A 209 -6.24 16.35 3.39
CA GLY A 209 -5.66 16.96 2.20
C GLY A 209 -4.60 16.08 1.53
N MET A 210 -4.26 16.44 0.29
CA MET A 210 -3.36 15.67 -0.57
C MET A 210 -1.90 16.13 -0.53
N LYS A 211 -1.59 17.20 0.20
CA LYS A 211 -0.26 17.81 0.24
C LYS A 211 0.35 17.68 1.63
N VAL A 212 1.47 16.96 1.70
CA VAL A 212 2.26 16.87 2.93
C VAL A 212 2.95 18.21 3.18
N PRO A 213 2.82 18.80 4.38
CA PRO A 213 3.54 20.01 4.73
C PRO A 213 5.06 19.77 4.79
N ASN A 214 5.87 20.78 4.48
CA ASN A 214 7.34 20.67 4.59
C ASN A 214 7.82 20.73 6.05
N TYR A 215 7.07 21.45 6.90
CA TYR A 215 7.33 21.64 8.32
C TYR A 215 6.02 21.61 9.09
N VAL A 216 6.06 21.13 10.33
CA VAL A 216 4.91 21.07 11.23
C VAL A 216 5.30 21.45 12.65
N HIS A 217 4.35 22.00 13.37
CA HIS A 217 4.47 22.29 14.78
C HIS A 217 4.26 21.04 15.62
N CYS A 218 5.11 20.84 16.62
CA CYS A 218 4.97 19.83 17.67
C CYS A 218 5.23 20.54 19.00
N GLY A 219 4.15 20.95 19.67
CA GLY A 219 4.25 21.91 20.77
C GLY A 219 4.94 23.22 20.32
N PRO A 220 5.99 23.70 21.00
CA PRO A 220 6.72 24.91 20.59
C PRO A 220 7.67 24.67 19.41
N ASN A 221 8.00 23.41 19.09
CA ASN A 221 9.02 23.08 18.11
C ASN A 221 8.46 23.06 16.69
N MET A 222 9.27 23.47 15.71
CA MET A 222 9.00 23.31 14.29
C MET A 222 9.88 22.20 13.72
N LEU A 223 9.26 21.12 13.27
CA LEU A 223 9.95 19.91 12.82
C LEU A 223 9.74 19.71 11.33
N ARG A 224 10.77 19.18 10.66
CA ARG A 224 10.68 18.82 9.24
C ARG A 224 9.72 17.65 9.06
N CYS A 225 8.81 17.80 8.09
CA CYS A 225 7.89 16.76 7.68
C CYS A 225 8.20 16.34 6.24
N THR A 226 8.27 15.04 6.01
CA THR A 226 8.61 14.46 4.70
C THR A 226 7.53 13.52 4.23
N LEU A 227 7.36 13.37 2.92
CA LEU A 227 6.35 12.46 2.38
C LEU A 227 6.60 11.02 2.85
N TYR A 228 5.57 10.39 3.41
CA TYR A 228 5.59 8.97 3.70
C TYR A 228 5.63 8.16 2.40
N MET A 229 6.80 7.62 2.09
CA MET A 229 6.98 6.75 0.93
C MET A 229 6.58 5.33 1.30
N ARG A 230 5.55 4.81 0.62
CA ARG A 230 5.14 3.41 0.76
C ARG A 230 6.31 2.51 0.35
N GLN A 231 6.85 1.76 1.31
CA GLN A 231 7.84 0.73 1.04
C GLN A 231 7.15 -0.50 0.46
N ILE A 232 7.85 -1.20 -0.44
CA ILE A 232 7.38 -2.50 -0.93
C ILE A 232 7.85 -3.55 0.06
N ASP A 233 6.89 -4.23 0.67
CA ASP A 233 7.16 -5.24 1.68
C ASP A 233 7.89 -6.45 1.09
N THR A 234 8.81 -7.00 1.89
CA THR A 234 9.34 -8.33 1.67
C THR A 234 8.88 -9.23 2.81
N CYS A 235 8.22 -10.33 2.47
CA CYS A 235 7.68 -11.25 3.44
C CYS A 235 8.80 -11.97 4.18
N ARG A 236 8.83 -11.83 5.50
CA ARG A 236 9.82 -12.49 6.37
C ARG A 236 9.64 -14.02 6.46
N ASN A 237 8.49 -14.55 6.03
CA ASN A 237 8.29 -16.00 5.99
C ASN A 237 8.92 -16.65 4.75
N CYS A 238 8.51 -16.18 3.57
CA CYS A 238 8.85 -16.81 2.29
C CYS A 238 9.88 -16.01 1.47
N SER A 239 10.36 -14.88 1.98
CA SER A 239 11.29 -13.94 1.33
C SER A 239 10.82 -13.37 -0.02
N ARG A 240 9.53 -13.47 -0.35
CA ARG A 240 8.97 -12.87 -1.58
C ARG A 240 8.56 -11.43 -1.35
N ILE A 241 8.67 -10.64 -2.41
CA ILE A 241 8.30 -9.23 -2.45
C ILE A 241 6.80 -9.10 -2.74
N GLY A 242 6.14 -8.11 -2.13
CA GLY A 242 4.78 -7.70 -2.48
C GLY A 242 3.77 -7.87 -1.35
N HIS A 243 4.01 -8.76 -0.40
CA HIS A 243 3.11 -9.04 0.72
C HIS A 243 3.85 -9.09 2.06
N ARG A 244 3.09 -8.95 3.15
CA ARG A 244 3.61 -9.01 4.52
C ARG A 244 3.55 -10.44 5.08
N HIS A 245 4.26 -10.67 6.19
CA HIS A 245 4.29 -11.96 6.86
C HIS A 245 2.91 -12.44 7.33
N ASP A 246 2.09 -11.53 7.87
CA ASP A 246 0.75 -11.82 8.41
C ASP A 246 -0.26 -12.29 7.35
N VAL A 247 -0.02 -11.92 6.08
CA VAL A 247 -0.84 -12.31 4.93
C VAL A 247 -0.07 -13.26 4.00
N CYS A 248 0.90 -14.01 4.51
CA CYS A 248 1.67 -14.93 3.68
C CYS A 248 0.78 -16.07 3.18
N PRO A 249 0.68 -16.32 1.85
CA PRO A 249 -0.08 -17.45 1.31
C PRO A 249 0.60 -18.81 1.59
N ARG A 250 1.83 -18.80 2.12
CA ARG A 250 2.64 -19.99 2.41
C ARG A 250 3.29 -19.86 3.79
N PRO A 251 2.51 -19.91 4.88
CA PRO A 251 3.02 -19.70 6.24
C PRO A 251 3.94 -20.83 6.72
N THR A 252 3.83 -22.02 6.14
CA THR A 252 4.65 -23.20 6.49
C THR A 252 6.00 -23.24 5.76
N GLU A 253 6.14 -22.58 4.61
CA GLU A 253 7.38 -22.53 3.82
C GLU A 253 8.34 -21.44 4.35
N LYS A 254 8.91 -21.65 5.55
CA LYS A 254 9.90 -20.73 6.13
C LYS A 254 11.23 -20.79 5.40
N VAL A 255 11.87 -19.64 5.17
CA VAL A 255 13.20 -19.52 4.55
C VAL A 255 14.15 -18.64 5.38
N CYS A 256 15.48 -18.93 5.39
CA CYS A 256 16.48 -18.05 6.05
C CYS A 256 16.48 -16.71 5.33
N GLU A 257 16.25 -15.60 6.05
CA GLU A 257 16.31 -14.24 5.49
C GLU A 257 17.71 -13.91 4.91
N LYS A 258 18.75 -14.58 5.44
CA LYS A 258 20.14 -14.32 5.06
C LYS A 258 20.59 -15.12 3.83
N CYS A 259 20.34 -16.43 3.77
CA CYS A 259 20.79 -17.30 2.67
C CYS A 259 19.68 -17.79 1.71
N GLY A 260 18.41 -17.63 2.09
CA GLY A 260 17.26 -18.04 1.28
C GLY A 260 16.93 -19.54 1.30
N THR A 261 17.68 -20.37 2.02
CA THR A 261 17.41 -21.81 2.11
C THR A 261 16.14 -22.07 2.92
N SER A 262 15.36 -23.07 2.51
CA SER A 262 14.16 -23.50 3.23
C SER A 262 14.56 -24.07 4.60
N ILE A 263 13.96 -23.54 5.66
CA ILE A 263 14.18 -24.00 7.03
C ILE A 263 13.17 -25.11 7.29
N VAL A 264 13.59 -26.35 7.03
CA VAL A 264 12.75 -27.55 7.20
C VAL A 264 12.80 -28.05 8.66
N ALA A 265 13.83 -27.68 9.44
CA ALA A 265 13.99 -28.03 10.86
C ALA A 265 14.68 -26.93 11.68
N SER A 266 14.45 -26.92 12.99
CA SER A 266 15.15 -26.07 13.97
C SER A 266 16.62 -26.45 14.04
N GLY A 267 17.53 -25.52 13.70
CA GLY A 267 18.97 -25.77 13.62
C GLY A 267 19.66 -25.25 12.36
N HIS A 268 19.00 -24.41 11.56
CA HIS A 268 19.63 -23.82 10.39
C HIS A 268 20.71 -22.80 10.78
N GLU A 269 21.98 -23.20 10.65
CA GLU A 269 23.11 -22.27 10.66
C GLU A 269 23.39 -21.77 9.25
N CYS A 270 23.40 -20.45 9.10
CA CYS A 270 23.47 -19.79 7.81
C CYS A 270 24.97 -19.66 7.42
N VAL A 271 25.60 -20.78 6.99
CA VAL A 271 27.07 -20.93 6.74
C VAL A 271 27.63 -20.01 5.66
N GLN A 272 26.81 -19.64 4.66
CA GLN A 272 27.16 -18.63 3.66
C GLN A 272 25.98 -17.68 3.42
N PRO A 273 25.99 -16.46 3.98
CA PRO A 273 24.97 -15.46 3.71
C PRO A 273 25.15 -14.92 2.29
N LYS A 274 24.63 -15.62 1.29
CA LYS A 274 24.41 -15.04 -0.04
C LYS A 274 23.21 -14.15 0.10
N CYS A 275 23.35 -12.83 -0.04
CA CYS A 275 22.27 -11.83 0.06
C CYS A 275 21.02 -12.27 -0.75
N ALA A 276 20.16 -13.09 -0.16
CA ALA A 276 19.21 -13.93 -0.90
C ALA A 276 17.99 -13.13 -1.38
N MET A 277 17.73 -12.01 -0.70
CA MET A 277 16.85 -10.95 -1.18
C MET A 277 17.25 -10.37 -2.55
N ARG A 278 18.42 -10.73 -3.11
CA ARG A 278 18.84 -10.35 -4.46
C ARG A 278 18.62 -11.42 -5.55
N ARG A 279 18.29 -12.68 -5.23
CA ARG A 279 18.33 -13.78 -6.25
C ARG A 279 17.05 -14.58 -6.49
N ARG A 280 16.06 -14.58 -5.60
CA ARG A 280 14.81 -15.34 -5.86
C ARG A 280 13.77 -14.48 -6.60
N SER A 281 14.10 -14.09 -7.83
CA SER A 281 13.21 -13.39 -8.78
C SER A 281 12.91 -14.20 -10.05
N SER A 282 13.37 -15.44 -10.13
CA SER A 282 13.17 -16.29 -11.30
C SER A 282 12.92 -17.72 -10.84
N HIS A 283 11.66 -18.12 -10.77
CA HIS A 283 11.14 -19.31 -11.45
C HIS A 283 9.61 -19.35 -11.29
N ARG A 284 9.01 -19.91 -12.34
CA ARG A 284 7.60 -19.86 -12.78
C ARG A 284 6.56 -20.09 -11.68
#